data_AF-A0A914YI59-F1
#
_entry.id   AF-A0A914YI59-F1
#
_cell.length_a   1.000
_cell.length_b   1.000
_cell.length_c   1.000
_cell.angle_alpha   90.00
_cell.angle_beta   90.00
_cell.angle_gamma   90.00
#
_symmetry.space_group_name_H-M   'P 1'
#
loop_
_entity.id
_entity.type
_entity.pdbx_description
1 polymer ?
#
loop_
_entity_poly.entity_id
_entity_poly.type
_entity_poly.pdbx_seq_one_letter_code
_entity_poly.pdbx_strand_id
1 'polypeptide(L)'
;MDMQNVLIGQLVLHPQEPQHYEKQKSLSAKDKKLRLWKNYSGSANGVNKKTFQATVTEAGLGDSITVEKDDGEEVKIYLSSVRPPRREAAGEGAPAAAPAGGRKFLPLYDIPYMFEAREFLRKKLVGKRAQITIDYVQPRSEQFPEKTCATVAINGQNIAQQLVERGLAKVIRHRQDDDNRSSAYDALMVAEANAEKEKKGLFADKKEGSTVRVQELQGDAARSKQFLSYFLKAKRIDGVVEFVASGSRLRVYIPKESVIITCLLGGITAPRGARMGPGGKLVGENEPFADEALKFTKKHTLQREVKIEVETTDKAGGFIGYLFVSKEAGGWVNLSELLVENGFASVHFSAERGPYNTQLSSAERAAKMAKRGIWQNYVEEEQIKPSENEQANDNTERKVNYRKVAVSEVSPNSFRFAAQNFDDAGTIEKMMKDLKEIDSSSQGTTRPKKNEMVAVQFSSQWHRARVEAIKGDIAEIYYIDYGNRESISVSKIAPLPARFQAVGPLAREYVLALVTVPNDDYYSKEAASAFSELAFSNQSFLLNSEYKNGNLDAVTLVTDDEKKRDIGKQLLSDGFALVEPRRESRLKSLVEQYTTAEQEARKGRKNIWQYGDFTGSEL
;
A
#
# COMPACT_ATOMS: atom_id res chain seq x y z
N MET A 1 -49.57 15.15 53.24
CA MET A 1 -48.13 14.92 53.44
C MET A 1 -48.01 13.57 54.11
N ASP A 2 -48.04 12.51 53.31
CA ASP A 2 -46.87 11.77 52.78
C ASP A 2 -46.49 10.62 53.72
N MET A 3 -46.93 9.41 53.40
CA MET A 3 -46.20 8.34 52.66
C MET A 3 -45.47 7.42 53.66
N GLN A 4 -46.03 6.26 54.03
CA GLN A 4 -46.22 4.99 53.29
C GLN A 4 -45.01 4.04 53.37
N ASN A 5 -45.30 2.87 53.97
CA ASN A 5 -44.85 1.51 53.68
C ASN A 5 -43.36 1.13 53.78
N VAL A 6 -43.06 0.30 54.79
CA VAL A 6 -42.03 -0.74 54.69
C VAL A 6 -42.63 -2.07 55.14
N LEU A 7 -42.81 -2.99 54.18
CA LEU A 7 -43.26 -4.37 54.37
C LEU A 7 -42.09 -5.32 54.09
N ILE A 8 -41.79 -6.17 55.08
CA ILE A 8 -41.35 -7.59 55.06
C ILE A 8 -40.35 -8.04 53.97
N GLY A 9 -39.22 -8.62 54.42
CA GLY A 9 -38.37 -9.51 53.62
C GLY A 9 -37.77 -10.63 54.48
N GLN A 10 -38.44 -11.79 54.53
CA GLN A 10 -37.89 -13.05 55.01
C GLN A 10 -36.65 -13.44 54.18
N LEU A 11 -35.54 -13.75 54.86
CA LEU A 11 -34.38 -14.38 54.25
C LEU A 11 -34.76 -15.78 53.74
N VAL A 12 -34.99 -15.90 52.43
CA VAL A 12 -34.98 -17.18 51.72
C VAL A 12 -33.53 -17.50 51.37
N LEU A 13 -32.92 -18.42 52.13
CA LEU A 13 -31.66 -19.05 51.73
C LEU A 13 -31.97 -20.02 50.59
N HIS A 14 -31.56 -19.66 49.36
CA HIS A 14 -31.53 -20.59 48.24
C HIS A 14 -30.49 -21.68 48.48
N PRO A 15 -30.80 -22.97 48.25
CA PRO A 15 -29.83 -24.04 48.33
C PRO A 15 -28.94 -24.00 47.09
N GLN A 16 -27.72 -23.50 47.21
CA GLN A 16 -26.70 -23.79 46.21
C GLN A 16 -26.31 -25.27 46.32
N GLU A 17 -26.31 -25.93 45.18
CA GLU A 17 -26.31 -27.38 44.98
C GLU A 17 -25.16 -28.12 45.72
N PRO A 18 -25.44 -29.31 46.30
CA PRO A 18 -24.44 -30.15 46.97
C PRO A 18 -23.21 -30.49 46.10
N GLN A 19 -23.38 -30.46 44.77
CA GLN A 19 -22.36 -30.86 43.80
C GLN A 19 -21.15 -29.90 43.75
N HIS A 20 -21.34 -28.61 44.00
CA HIS A 20 -20.24 -27.63 43.99
C HIS A 20 -19.32 -27.79 45.20
N TYR A 21 -19.92 -28.13 46.35
CA TYR A 21 -19.21 -28.42 47.60
C TYR A 21 -18.49 -29.77 47.56
N GLU A 22 -19.09 -30.77 46.91
CA GLU A 22 -18.47 -32.08 46.68
C GLU A 22 -17.28 -32.00 45.72
N LYS A 23 -17.35 -31.16 44.67
CA LYS A 23 -16.24 -30.93 43.72
C LYS A 23 -15.05 -30.24 44.39
N GLN A 24 -15.28 -29.25 45.26
CA GLN A 24 -14.21 -28.62 46.06
C GLN A 24 -13.57 -29.59 47.06
N LYS A 25 -14.37 -30.43 47.74
CA LYS A 25 -13.85 -31.47 48.64
C LYS A 25 -13.07 -32.56 47.90
N SER A 26 -13.52 -32.94 46.70
CA SER A 26 -12.85 -33.91 45.82
C SER A 26 -11.50 -33.38 45.32
N LEU A 27 -11.44 -32.11 44.89
CA LEU A 27 -10.20 -31.43 44.52
C LEU A 27 -9.22 -31.36 45.71
N SER A 28 -9.69 -30.98 46.90
CA SER A 28 -8.86 -30.95 48.11
C SER A 28 -8.37 -32.34 48.52
N ALA A 29 -9.19 -33.39 48.34
CA ALA A 29 -8.81 -34.76 48.63
C ALA A 29 -7.78 -35.33 47.64
N LYS A 30 -7.85 -34.91 46.36
CA LYS A 30 -6.85 -35.23 45.32
C LYS A 30 -5.51 -34.54 45.59
N ASP A 31 -5.52 -33.25 45.91
CA ASP A 31 -4.31 -32.49 46.28
C ASP A 31 -3.61 -33.07 47.51
N LYS A 32 -4.38 -33.44 48.53
CA LYS A 32 -3.86 -34.00 49.79
C LYS A 32 -3.61 -35.51 49.73
N LYS A 33 -3.80 -36.16 48.57
CA LYS A 33 -3.65 -37.62 48.36
C LYS A 33 -4.38 -38.46 49.42
N LEU A 34 -5.58 -38.05 49.80
CA LEU A 34 -6.34 -38.69 50.87
C LEU A 34 -7.09 -39.93 50.36
N ARG A 35 -7.08 -41.00 51.17
CA ARG A 35 -7.86 -42.25 50.97
C ARG A 35 -7.63 -42.88 49.58
N LEU A 36 -8.66 -42.83 48.72
CA LEU A 36 -8.66 -43.41 47.37
C LEU A 36 -7.62 -42.75 46.44
N TRP A 37 -7.10 -41.57 46.80
CA TRP A 37 -6.14 -40.80 46.02
C TRP A 37 -4.68 -40.94 46.51
N LYS A 38 -4.39 -41.91 47.39
CA LYS A 38 -3.01 -42.16 47.89
C LYS A 38 -1.99 -42.42 46.77
N ASN A 39 -2.45 -43.08 45.70
CA ASN A 39 -1.66 -43.39 44.51
C ASN A 39 -2.02 -42.50 43.31
N TYR A 40 -2.71 -41.38 43.54
CA TYR A 40 -3.02 -40.42 42.49
C TYR A 40 -1.73 -39.72 42.05
N SER A 41 -1.19 -40.18 40.93
CA SER A 41 -0.29 -39.39 40.10
C SER A 41 -1.16 -38.54 39.19
N GLY A 42 -1.62 -37.40 39.68
CA GLY A 42 -2.11 -36.35 38.78
C GLY A 42 -1.02 -36.08 37.74
N SER A 43 -1.41 -35.80 36.50
CA SER A 43 -0.48 -35.20 35.53
C SER A 43 0.27 -34.09 36.27
N ALA A 44 1.60 -34.02 36.10
CA ALA A 44 2.48 -33.06 36.78
C ALA A 44 2.26 -31.60 36.33
N ASN A 45 1.01 -31.26 36.01
CA ASN A 45 0.50 -29.98 35.58
C ASN A 45 -0.62 -29.59 36.56
N GLY A 46 -0.27 -29.38 37.83
CA GLY A 46 -0.99 -28.41 38.65
C GLY A 46 -0.75 -27.04 38.01
N VAL A 47 -1.48 -26.73 36.94
CA VAL A 47 -1.19 -25.55 36.11
C VAL A 47 -1.54 -24.32 36.93
N ASN A 48 -0.50 -23.64 37.44
CA ASN A 48 -0.57 -22.19 37.59
C ASN A 48 -0.88 -21.64 36.20
N LYS A 49 -2.19 -21.49 35.87
CA LYS A 49 -2.65 -21.09 34.55
C LYS A 49 -2.09 -19.70 34.25
N LYS A 50 -1.05 -19.68 33.41
CA LYS A 50 -0.34 -18.46 33.04
C LYS A 50 -1.36 -17.52 32.41
N THR A 51 -1.55 -16.39 33.06
CA THR A 51 -2.46 -15.34 32.63
C THR A 51 -1.64 -14.12 32.25
N PHE A 52 -1.92 -13.54 31.10
CA PHE A 52 -1.27 -12.30 30.65
C PHE A 52 -2.25 -11.45 29.87
N GLN A 53 -1.92 -10.17 29.69
CA GLN A 53 -2.64 -9.29 28.78
C GLN A 53 -1.86 -9.11 27.48
N ALA A 54 -2.57 -9.03 26.37
CA ALA A 54 -1.97 -8.81 25.06
C ALA A 54 -2.96 -8.07 24.13
N THR A 55 -2.43 -7.39 23.12
CA THR A 55 -3.23 -6.71 22.10
C THR A 55 -3.55 -7.67 20.97
N VAL A 56 -4.82 -7.81 20.60
CA VAL A 56 -5.22 -8.69 19.49
C VAL A 56 -4.92 -8.01 18.15
N THR A 57 -4.06 -8.62 17.33
CA THR A 57 -3.63 -8.07 16.03
C THR A 57 -4.39 -8.66 14.85
N GLU A 58 -4.86 -9.90 14.97
CA GLU A 58 -5.59 -10.59 13.91
C GLU A 58 -6.62 -11.57 14.49
N ALA A 59 -7.81 -11.62 13.92
CA ALA A 59 -8.76 -12.71 14.12
C ALA A 59 -8.58 -13.78 13.03
N GLY A 60 -8.38 -15.03 13.44
CA GLY A 60 -8.36 -16.19 12.55
C GLY A 60 -9.75 -16.54 12.01
N LEU A 61 -9.90 -17.75 11.47
CA LEU A 61 -11.13 -18.15 10.78
C LEU A 61 -12.35 -18.28 11.70
N GLY A 62 -12.20 -18.48 13.01
CA GLY A 62 -13.34 -18.52 13.94
C GLY A 62 -13.04 -19.05 15.34
N ASP A 63 -11.85 -19.62 15.56
CA ASP A 63 -11.43 -20.23 16.82
C ASP A 63 -10.04 -19.80 17.27
N SER A 64 -9.43 -18.83 16.58
CA SER A 64 -8.07 -18.41 16.86
C SER A 64 -7.90 -16.92 16.66
N ILE A 65 -6.93 -16.37 17.36
CA ILE A 65 -6.49 -14.99 17.27
C ILE A 65 -4.96 -14.94 17.32
N THR A 66 -4.38 -13.93 16.70
CA THR A 66 -2.97 -13.57 16.91
C THR A 66 -2.94 -12.40 17.88
N VAL A 67 -2.05 -12.47 18.87
CA VAL A 67 -1.88 -11.43 19.89
C VAL A 67 -0.43 -10.97 19.93
N GLU A 68 -0.21 -9.67 20.14
CA GLU A 68 1.09 -9.06 20.40
C GLU A 68 1.19 -8.77 21.91
N LYS A 69 2.21 -9.34 22.56
CA LYS A 69 2.55 -9.07 23.96
C LYS A 69 3.23 -7.70 24.10
N ASP A 70 3.37 -7.22 25.33
CA ASP A 70 4.02 -5.92 25.61
C ASP A 70 5.51 -5.87 25.19
N ASP A 71 6.17 -7.03 25.06
CA ASP A 71 7.54 -7.17 24.56
C ASP A 71 7.63 -7.23 23.02
N GLY A 72 6.49 -7.17 22.32
CA GLY A 72 6.39 -7.25 20.85
C GLY A 72 6.38 -8.66 20.28
N GLU A 73 6.38 -9.72 21.11
CA GLU A 73 6.24 -11.10 20.66
C GLU A 73 4.80 -11.35 20.16
N GLU A 74 4.68 -11.86 18.92
CA GLU A 74 3.41 -12.31 18.36
C GLU A 74 3.18 -13.79 18.64
N VAL A 75 2.03 -14.11 19.24
CA VAL A 75 1.63 -15.49 19.57
C VAL A 75 0.25 -15.78 19.01
N LYS A 76 0.11 -16.94 18.38
CA LYS A 76 -1.19 -17.44 17.94
C LYS A 76 -1.86 -18.21 19.08
N ILE A 77 -3.08 -17.81 19.41
CA ILE A 77 -3.90 -18.37 20.48
C ILE A 77 -5.14 -19.01 19.87
N TYR A 78 -5.45 -20.23 20.32
CA TYR A 78 -6.68 -20.93 19.99
C TYR A 78 -7.65 -20.86 21.17
N LEU A 79 -8.94 -20.68 20.90
CA LEU A 79 -9.97 -20.67 21.93
C LEU A 79 -10.13 -22.09 22.48
N SER A 80 -9.91 -22.24 23.79
CA SER A 80 -9.95 -23.54 24.46
C SER A 80 -11.33 -24.20 24.37
N SER A 81 -11.37 -25.51 24.11
CA SER A 81 -12.58 -26.35 24.14
C SER A 81 -13.72 -25.92 23.21
N VAL A 82 -13.44 -25.10 22.19
CA VAL A 82 -14.41 -24.79 21.13
C VAL A 82 -13.83 -25.13 19.77
N ARG A 83 -14.70 -25.43 18.82
CA ARG A 83 -14.37 -25.65 17.41
C ARG A 83 -15.15 -24.67 16.54
N PRO A 84 -14.49 -24.11 15.51
CA PRO A 84 -15.14 -23.15 14.61
C PRO A 84 -16.16 -23.88 13.73
N PRO A 85 -17.00 -23.14 13.00
CA PRO A 85 -17.76 -23.69 11.89
C PRO A 85 -16.85 -24.51 10.98
N ARG A 86 -17.32 -25.67 10.53
CA ARG A 86 -16.59 -26.52 9.59
C ARG A 86 -17.51 -26.90 8.46
N ARG A 87 -16.90 -27.17 7.32
CA ARG A 87 -17.58 -27.85 6.24
C ARG A 87 -18.02 -29.24 6.73
N GLU A 88 -19.29 -29.56 6.59
CA GLU A 88 -19.77 -30.93 6.81
C GLU A 88 -19.12 -31.82 5.75
N ALA A 89 -18.36 -32.82 6.18
CA ALA A 89 -17.80 -33.82 5.28
C ALA A 89 -18.95 -34.63 4.69
N ALA A 90 -18.92 -34.88 3.39
CA ALA A 90 -19.86 -35.80 2.73
C ALA A 90 -19.47 -37.25 3.10
N GLY A 91 -19.59 -37.63 4.38
CA GLY A 91 -19.11 -38.91 4.88
C GLY A 91 -17.58 -39.01 4.99
N GLU A 92 -17.10 -40.01 5.73
CA GLU A 92 -15.67 -40.31 5.88
C GLU A 92 -15.07 -40.70 4.51
N GLY A 93 -14.02 -39.99 4.10
CA GLY A 93 -13.23 -40.32 2.90
C GLY A 93 -13.66 -39.65 1.59
N ALA A 94 -14.78 -38.93 1.54
CA ALA A 94 -15.16 -38.22 0.31
C ALA A 94 -14.43 -36.86 0.19
N PRO A 95 -13.81 -36.55 -0.96
CA PRO A 95 -13.26 -35.21 -1.19
C PRO A 95 -14.38 -34.18 -1.11
N ALA A 96 -14.11 -33.10 -0.38
CA ALA A 96 -15.01 -31.97 -0.27
C ALA A 96 -15.40 -31.47 -1.67
N ALA A 97 -16.69 -31.54 -2.04
CA ALA A 97 -17.15 -31.16 -3.38
C ALA A 97 -16.63 -29.76 -3.77
N ALA A 98 -16.01 -29.63 -4.95
CA ALA A 98 -15.60 -28.31 -5.42
C ALA A 98 -16.82 -27.38 -5.45
N PRO A 99 -16.67 -26.07 -5.14
CA PRO A 99 -17.76 -25.12 -5.31
C PRO A 99 -18.34 -25.22 -6.72
N ALA A 100 -19.67 -25.12 -6.84
CA ALA A 100 -20.32 -25.10 -8.14
C ALA A 100 -19.71 -23.99 -9.04
N GLY A 101 -19.39 -24.32 -10.29
CA GLY A 101 -18.85 -23.36 -11.27
C GLY A 101 -17.33 -23.19 -11.28
N GLY A 102 -16.55 -24.10 -10.65
CA GLY A 102 -15.09 -24.11 -10.77
C GLY A 102 -14.35 -22.98 -10.04
N ARG A 103 -15.06 -22.21 -9.20
CA ARG A 103 -14.43 -21.18 -8.36
C ARG A 103 -13.61 -21.79 -7.23
N LYS A 104 -12.53 -21.11 -6.84
CA LYS A 104 -11.69 -21.50 -5.69
C LYS A 104 -12.52 -21.49 -4.40
N PHE A 105 -12.37 -22.53 -3.58
CA PHE A 105 -12.98 -22.59 -2.26
C PHE A 105 -12.29 -21.61 -1.30
N LEU A 106 -13.07 -20.77 -0.65
CA LEU A 106 -12.62 -19.76 0.31
C LEU A 106 -13.26 -20.06 1.67
N PRO A 107 -12.53 -20.67 2.62
CA PRO A 107 -13.09 -21.12 3.90
C PRO A 107 -13.88 -20.05 4.67
N LEU A 108 -13.41 -18.80 4.66
CA LEU A 108 -14.06 -17.68 5.34
C LEU A 108 -15.47 -17.39 4.81
N TYR A 109 -15.72 -17.56 3.51
CA TYR A 109 -16.97 -17.17 2.86
C TYR A 109 -17.86 -18.37 2.53
N ASP A 110 -17.26 -19.54 2.29
CA ASP A 110 -17.95 -20.74 1.81
C ASP A 110 -18.36 -21.71 2.93
N ILE A 111 -17.80 -21.58 4.14
CA ILE A 111 -18.25 -22.36 5.29
C ILE A 111 -19.41 -21.61 5.96
N PRO A 112 -20.59 -22.24 6.11
CA PRO A 112 -21.74 -21.65 6.83
C PRO A 112 -21.35 -21.04 8.17
N TYR A 113 -21.77 -19.81 8.43
CA TYR A 113 -21.54 -19.05 9.67
C TYR A 113 -20.07 -18.70 9.97
N MET A 114 -19.12 -19.05 9.10
CA MET A 114 -17.70 -18.77 9.32
C MET A 114 -17.40 -17.28 9.23
N PHE A 115 -17.99 -16.60 8.25
CA PHE A 115 -17.84 -15.16 8.08
C PHE A 115 -18.35 -14.41 9.32
N GLU A 116 -19.51 -14.79 9.84
CA GLU A 116 -20.13 -14.23 11.02
C GLU A 116 -19.30 -14.50 12.29
N ALA A 117 -18.76 -15.71 12.44
CA ALA A 117 -17.86 -16.06 13.54
C ALA A 117 -16.58 -15.19 13.51
N ARG A 118 -15.93 -15.07 12.35
CA ARG A 118 -14.75 -14.22 12.18
C ARG A 118 -15.08 -12.75 12.41
N GLU A 119 -16.17 -12.23 11.84
CA GLU A 119 -16.55 -10.82 12.00
C GLU A 119 -16.89 -10.47 13.44
N PHE A 120 -17.50 -11.41 14.18
CA PHE A 120 -17.70 -11.27 15.61
C PHE A 120 -16.36 -11.10 16.34
N LEU A 121 -15.39 -12.00 16.09
CA LEU A 121 -14.06 -11.90 16.68
C LEU A 121 -13.37 -10.59 16.29
N ARG A 122 -13.37 -10.25 15.00
CA ARG A 122 -12.76 -9.03 14.47
C ARG A 122 -13.28 -7.79 15.17
N LYS A 123 -14.59 -7.56 15.14
CA LYS A 123 -15.23 -6.37 15.73
C LYS A 123 -15.07 -6.32 17.25
N LYS A 124 -15.09 -7.47 17.90
CA LYS A 124 -14.98 -7.54 19.36
C LYS A 124 -13.54 -7.36 19.84
N LEU A 125 -12.54 -7.87 19.12
CA LEU A 125 -11.18 -8.02 19.62
C LEU A 125 -10.08 -7.25 18.88
N VAL A 126 -10.10 -7.15 17.55
CA VAL A 126 -8.95 -6.61 16.80
C VAL A 126 -8.65 -5.17 17.24
N GLY A 127 -7.38 -4.90 17.55
CA GLY A 127 -6.89 -3.64 18.09
C GLY A 127 -7.15 -3.42 19.58
N LYS A 128 -7.76 -4.37 20.30
CA LYS A 128 -8.07 -4.24 21.73
C LYS A 128 -7.18 -5.14 22.59
N ARG A 129 -6.99 -4.70 23.83
CA ARG A 129 -6.27 -5.46 24.86
C ARG A 129 -7.20 -6.49 25.49
N ALA A 130 -6.80 -7.76 25.47
CA ALA A 130 -7.56 -8.88 26.01
C ALA A 130 -6.75 -9.63 27.07
N GLN A 131 -7.45 -10.23 28.03
CA GLN A 131 -6.86 -11.13 29.01
C GLN A 131 -6.83 -12.54 28.43
N ILE A 132 -5.64 -13.15 28.43
CA ILE A 132 -5.39 -14.50 27.92
C ILE A 132 -4.99 -15.39 29.09
N THR A 133 -5.77 -16.45 29.32
CA THR A 133 -5.49 -17.46 30.36
C THR A 133 -5.23 -18.80 29.68
N ILE A 134 -3.97 -19.25 29.67
CA ILE A 134 -3.60 -20.52 29.03
C ILE A 134 -4.23 -21.68 29.81
N ASP A 135 -5.06 -22.46 29.14
CA ASP A 135 -5.73 -23.62 29.73
C ASP A 135 -4.92 -24.90 29.50
N TYR A 136 -4.45 -25.13 28.28
CA TYR A 136 -3.59 -26.25 27.92
C TYR A 136 -2.84 -25.97 26.61
N VAL A 137 -1.77 -26.72 26.38
CA VAL A 137 -1.03 -26.71 25.11
C VAL A 137 -1.22 -28.08 24.48
N GLN A 138 -1.81 -28.11 23.28
CA GLN A 138 -1.87 -29.32 22.49
C GLN A 138 -0.50 -29.51 21.83
N PRO A 139 0.23 -30.60 22.13
CA PRO A 139 1.56 -30.82 21.60
C PRO A 139 1.52 -30.99 20.08
N ARG A 140 2.62 -30.63 19.43
CA ARG A 140 2.83 -30.90 18.00
C ARG A 140 2.66 -32.38 17.72
N SER A 141 1.96 -32.71 16.65
CA SER A 141 1.89 -34.05 16.07
C SER A 141 2.39 -34.02 14.61
N GLU A 142 2.54 -35.19 13.98
CA GLU A 142 2.93 -35.27 12.56
C GLU A 142 1.96 -34.51 11.63
N GLN A 143 0.68 -34.42 12.03
CA GLN A 143 -0.38 -33.82 11.22
C GLN A 143 -0.72 -32.38 11.63
N PHE A 144 -0.36 -31.96 12.83
CA PHE A 144 -0.77 -30.66 13.37
C PHE A 144 0.36 -29.95 14.14
N PRO A 145 0.54 -28.62 13.93
CA PRO A 145 1.46 -27.85 14.75
C PRO A 145 1.00 -27.81 16.21
N GLU A 146 1.92 -27.46 17.11
CA GLU A 146 1.58 -27.16 18.50
C GLU A 146 0.50 -26.06 18.57
N LYS A 147 -0.47 -26.21 19.48
CA LYS A 147 -1.53 -25.21 19.67
C LYS A 147 -1.64 -24.81 21.13
N THR A 148 -1.46 -23.52 21.38
CA THR A 148 -1.75 -22.91 22.68
C THR A 148 -3.24 -22.62 22.78
N CYS A 149 -3.94 -23.39 23.62
CA CYS A 149 -5.38 -23.26 23.84
C CYS A 149 -5.64 -22.46 25.12
N ALA A 150 -6.40 -21.38 25.00
CA ALA A 150 -6.61 -20.42 26.09
C ALA A 150 -8.06 -19.94 26.17
N THR A 151 -8.45 -19.54 27.38
CA THR A 151 -9.62 -18.70 27.61
C THR A 151 -9.25 -17.25 27.34
N VAL A 152 -10.00 -16.62 26.44
CA VAL A 152 -9.82 -15.21 26.06
C VAL A 152 -10.98 -14.40 26.61
N ALA A 153 -10.67 -13.36 27.39
CA ALA A 153 -11.66 -12.49 27.97
C ALA A 153 -11.39 -11.00 27.67
N ILE A 154 -12.46 -10.25 27.43
CA ILE A 154 -12.42 -8.78 27.33
C ILE A 154 -13.53 -8.20 28.21
N ASN A 155 -13.21 -7.22 29.05
CA ASN A 155 -14.15 -6.64 30.02
C ASN A 155 -14.87 -7.70 30.88
N GLY A 156 -14.13 -8.73 31.31
CA GLY A 156 -14.68 -9.85 32.09
C GLY A 156 -15.55 -10.84 31.31
N GLN A 157 -15.75 -10.65 30.00
CA GLN A 157 -16.58 -11.52 29.18
C GLN A 157 -15.75 -12.57 28.42
N ASN A 158 -16.09 -13.84 28.57
CA ASN A 158 -15.46 -14.94 27.83
C ASN A 158 -15.90 -14.95 26.36
N ILE A 159 -14.95 -14.83 25.44
CA ILE A 159 -15.19 -14.76 24.00
C ILE A 159 -15.69 -16.09 23.43
N ALA A 160 -15.12 -17.21 23.87
CA ALA A 160 -15.52 -18.54 23.41
C ALA A 160 -16.97 -18.83 23.80
N GLN A 161 -17.37 -18.45 25.01
CA GLN A 161 -18.76 -18.54 25.46
C GLN A 161 -19.69 -17.72 24.57
N GLN A 162 -19.35 -16.47 24.27
CA GLN A 162 -20.19 -15.61 23.42
C GLN A 162 -20.35 -16.10 21.99
N LEU A 163 -19.32 -16.75 21.42
CA LEU A 163 -19.41 -17.42 20.13
C LEU A 163 -20.39 -18.58 20.19
N VAL A 164 -20.27 -19.43 21.22
CA VAL A 164 -21.14 -20.61 21.40
C VAL A 164 -22.60 -20.19 21.63
N GLU A 165 -22.87 -19.19 22.48
CA GLU A 165 -24.21 -18.65 22.73
C GLU A 165 -24.92 -18.11 21.47
N ARG A 166 -24.13 -17.71 20.46
CA ARG A 166 -24.62 -17.24 19.15
C ARG A 166 -24.73 -18.37 18.12
N GLY A 167 -24.37 -19.59 18.49
CA GLY A 167 -24.26 -20.71 17.55
C GLY A 167 -23.16 -20.52 16.51
N LEU A 168 -22.14 -19.71 16.79
CA LEU A 168 -21.02 -19.44 15.88
C LEU A 168 -19.80 -20.34 16.16
N ALA A 169 -19.88 -21.20 17.17
CA ALA A 169 -18.91 -22.25 17.47
C ALA A 169 -19.62 -23.42 18.15
N LYS A 170 -19.01 -24.61 18.12
CA LYS A 170 -19.46 -25.78 18.90
C LYS A 170 -18.47 -26.08 20.01
N VAL A 171 -18.94 -26.63 21.10
CA VAL A 171 -18.09 -27.09 22.21
C VAL A 171 -17.46 -28.42 21.84
N ILE A 172 -16.19 -28.58 22.17
CA ILE A 172 -15.47 -29.85 22.05
C ILE A 172 -15.86 -30.70 23.25
N ARG A 173 -16.37 -31.91 22.99
CA ARG A 173 -16.72 -32.85 24.07
C ARG A 173 -15.44 -33.53 24.58
N HIS A 174 -15.11 -33.26 25.84
CA HIS A 174 -13.98 -33.87 26.55
C HIS A 174 -14.44 -35.09 27.37
N ARG A 175 -13.56 -36.07 27.57
CA ARG A 175 -13.82 -37.18 28.51
C ARG A 175 -13.81 -36.65 29.95
N GLN A 176 -14.44 -37.37 30.88
CA GLN A 176 -14.55 -36.91 32.28
C GLN A 176 -13.20 -36.77 32.99
N ASP A 177 -12.20 -37.51 32.54
CA ASP A 177 -10.82 -37.55 33.01
C ASP A 177 -9.85 -36.69 32.17
N ASP A 178 -10.36 -35.96 31.17
CA ASP A 178 -9.54 -35.10 30.32
C ASP A 178 -9.32 -33.72 30.96
N ASP A 179 -8.11 -33.52 31.49
CA ASP A 179 -7.68 -32.25 32.08
C ASP A 179 -7.32 -31.19 31.02
N ASN A 180 -7.22 -31.54 29.73
CA ASN A 180 -6.93 -30.60 28.64
C ASN A 180 -8.20 -29.89 28.14
N ARG A 181 -8.86 -29.15 29.02
CA ARG A 181 -10.09 -28.41 28.72
C ARG A 181 -10.08 -26.99 29.30
N SER A 182 -10.99 -26.17 28.79
CA SER A 182 -11.20 -24.79 29.23
C SER A 182 -11.49 -24.72 30.74
N SER A 183 -10.96 -23.69 31.41
CA SER A 183 -11.36 -23.33 32.78
C SER A 183 -12.86 -23.03 32.91
N ALA A 184 -13.52 -22.61 31.83
CA ALA A 184 -14.95 -22.28 31.78
C ALA A 184 -15.79 -23.36 31.08
N TYR A 185 -15.34 -24.62 31.05
CA TYR A 185 -15.99 -25.69 30.28
C TYR A 185 -17.49 -25.88 30.58
N ASP A 186 -17.87 -25.88 31.85
CA ASP A 186 -19.28 -26.05 32.25
C ASP A 186 -20.17 -24.90 31.71
N ALA A 187 -19.65 -23.66 31.69
CA ALA A 187 -20.34 -22.51 31.12
C ALA A 187 -20.46 -22.60 29.59
N LEU A 188 -19.45 -23.13 28.90
CA LEU A 188 -19.51 -23.38 27.45
C LEU A 188 -20.60 -24.42 27.11
N MET A 189 -20.70 -25.50 27.90
CA MET A 189 -21.72 -26.53 27.70
C MET A 189 -23.15 -25.97 27.87
N VAL A 190 -23.37 -25.12 28.88
CA VAL A 190 -24.65 -24.43 29.08
C VAL A 190 -24.96 -23.48 27.93
N ALA A 191 -23.97 -22.71 27.47
CA ALA A 191 -24.11 -21.83 26.31
C ALA A 191 -24.52 -22.60 25.04
N GLU A 192 -23.94 -23.77 24.80
CA GLU A 192 -24.27 -24.63 23.65
C GLU A 192 -25.70 -25.14 23.74
N ALA A 193 -26.11 -25.67 24.90
CA ALA A 193 -27.47 -26.15 25.12
C ALA A 193 -28.52 -25.05 24.88
N ASN A 194 -28.22 -23.80 25.28
CA ASN A 194 -29.09 -22.66 25.02
C ASN A 194 -29.14 -22.31 23.52
N ALA A 195 -27.99 -22.30 22.83
CA ALA A 195 -27.94 -22.05 21.39
C ALA A 195 -28.66 -23.13 20.58
N GLU A 196 -28.60 -24.40 21.00
CA GLU A 196 -29.37 -25.51 20.43
C GLU A 196 -30.86 -25.33 20.64
N LYS A 197 -31.29 -25.06 21.88
CA LYS A 197 -32.69 -24.82 22.24
C LYS A 197 -33.30 -23.66 21.44
N GLU A 198 -32.53 -22.59 21.27
CA GLU A 198 -32.95 -21.39 20.53
C GLU A 198 -32.67 -21.49 19.02
N LYS A 199 -32.11 -22.61 18.55
CA LYS A 199 -31.83 -22.89 17.13
C LYS A 199 -31.00 -21.80 16.46
N LYS A 200 -29.94 -21.35 17.14
CA LYS A 200 -29.07 -20.26 16.67
C LYS A 200 -27.93 -20.79 15.79
N GLY A 201 -27.56 -20.02 14.76
CA GLY A 201 -26.36 -20.25 13.95
C GLY A 201 -26.25 -21.69 13.43
N LEU A 202 -25.16 -22.37 13.79
CA LEU A 202 -24.88 -23.77 13.44
C LEU A 202 -25.98 -24.77 13.86
N PHE A 203 -26.88 -24.37 14.77
CA PHE A 203 -27.99 -25.17 15.30
C PHE A 203 -29.36 -24.78 14.70
N ALA A 204 -29.39 -23.84 13.75
CA ALA A 204 -30.62 -23.47 13.04
C ALA A 204 -31.12 -24.62 12.16
N ASP A 205 -32.45 -24.78 12.07
CA ASP A 205 -33.09 -25.82 11.23
C ASP A 205 -32.75 -25.64 9.74
N LYS A 206 -32.58 -24.40 9.29
CA LYS A 206 -32.18 -24.05 7.93
C LYS A 206 -30.93 -23.19 7.96
N LYS A 207 -29.92 -23.63 7.21
CA LYS A 207 -28.64 -22.92 7.05
C LYS A 207 -28.56 -22.13 5.73
N GLU A 208 -29.67 -21.99 5.02
CA GLU A 208 -29.73 -21.22 3.76
C GLU A 208 -29.36 -19.75 3.99
N GLY A 209 -28.51 -19.19 3.13
CA GLY A 209 -28.05 -17.79 3.25
C GLY A 209 -26.92 -17.54 4.25
N SER A 210 -26.43 -18.56 4.96
CA SER A 210 -25.33 -18.45 5.95
C SER A 210 -23.92 -18.35 5.35
N THR A 211 -23.80 -18.35 4.03
CA THR A 211 -22.53 -18.18 3.30
C THR A 211 -22.56 -16.87 2.55
N VAL A 212 -21.46 -16.13 2.56
CA VAL A 212 -21.34 -14.87 1.84
C VAL A 212 -20.83 -15.15 0.43
N ARG A 213 -21.58 -14.72 -0.59
CA ARG A 213 -21.12 -14.80 -1.98
C ARG A 213 -20.21 -13.62 -2.26
N VAL A 214 -18.91 -13.90 -2.38
CA VAL A 214 -17.90 -12.88 -2.66
C VAL A 214 -17.24 -13.15 -4.00
N GLN A 215 -17.02 -12.09 -4.78
CA GLN A 215 -16.28 -12.15 -6.04
C GLN A 215 -14.87 -11.55 -5.84
N GLU A 216 -13.82 -12.29 -6.22
CA GLU A 216 -12.45 -11.75 -6.26
C GLU A 216 -12.17 -11.11 -7.62
N LEU A 217 -11.73 -9.84 -7.63
CA LEU A 217 -11.36 -9.10 -8.85
C LEU A 217 -9.85 -9.16 -9.15
N GLN A 218 -9.05 -9.77 -8.26
CA GLN A 218 -7.60 -9.82 -8.40
C GLN A 218 -7.19 -10.58 -9.67
N GLY A 219 -6.45 -9.89 -10.55
CA GLY A 219 -5.96 -10.47 -11.81
C GLY A 219 -6.97 -10.44 -12.96
N ASP A 220 -8.18 -9.89 -12.75
CA ASP A 220 -9.19 -9.76 -13.80
C ASP A 220 -9.36 -8.29 -14.20
N ALA A 221 -8.48 -7.82 -15.09
CA ALA A 221 -8.49 -6.43 -15.54
C ALA A 221 -9.79 -6.02 -16.26
N ALA A 222 -10.46 -6.95 -16.95
CA ALA A 222 -11.70 -6.66 -17.66
C ALA A 222 -12.84 -6.37 -16.67
N ARG A 223 -13.00 -7.21 -15.64
CA ARG A 223 -13.97 -6.95 -14.57
C ARG A 223 -13.59 -5.75 -13.73
N SER A 224 -12.32 -5.58 -13.36
CA SER A 224 -11.89 -4.39 -12.60
C SER A 224 -12.26 -3.08 -13.29
N LYS A 225 -12.13 -3.00 -14.62
CA LYS A 225 -12.57 -1.83 -15.41
C LYS A 225 -14.08 -1.57 -15.34
N GLN A 226 -14.90 -2.61 -15.27
CA GLN A 226 -16.35 -2.46 -15.11
C GLN A 226 -16.68 -1.80 -13.76
N PHE A 227 -16.02 -2.25 -12.68
CA PHE A 227 -16.20 -1.71 -11.33
C PHE A 227 -15.61 -0.30 -11.13
N LEU A 228 -14.55 0.06 -11.88
CA LEU A 228 -13.87 1.35 -11.76
C LEU A 228 -14.83 2.54 -11.85
N SER A 229 -15.76 2.51 -12.81
CA SER A 229 -16.74 3.59 -12.99
C SER A 229 -17.66 3.81 -11.79
N TYR A 230 -18.02 2.74 -11.07
CA TYR A 230 -18.82 2.80 -9.85
C TYR A 230 -18.01 3.36 -8.68
N PHE A 231 -16.75 2.92 -8.56
CA PHE A 231 -15.87 3.35 -7.48
C PHE A 231 -15.46 4.81 -7.60
N LEU A 232 -15.20 5.31 -8.81
CA LEU A 232 -14.93 6.74 -9.05
C LEU A 232 -16.12 7.63 -8.63
N LYS A 233 -17.35 7.19 -8.91
CA LYS A 233 -18.57 7.93 -8.54
C LYS A 233 -18.80 7.95 -7.03
N ALA A 234 -18.43 6.89 -6.32
CA ALA A 234 -18.66 6.75 -4.88
C ALA A 234 -17.80 7.71 -4.02
N LYS A 235 -16.68 8.23 -4.56
CA LYS A 235 -15.65 9.04 -3.89
C LYS A 235 -14.97 8.36 -2.69
N ARG A 236 -15.73 7.88 -1.71
CA ARG A 236 -15.23 7.07 -0.59
C ARG A 236 -16.08 5.82 -0.39
N ILE A 237 -15.40 4.67 -0.36
CA ILE A 237 -16.00 3.34 -0.26
C ILE A 237 -15.55 2.72 1.06
N ASP A 238 -16.49 2.20 1.84
CA ASP A 238 -16.17 1.47 3.06
C ASP A 238 -15.64 0.07 2.71
N GLY A 239 -14.57 -0.35 3.36
CA GLY A 239 -13.95 -1.65 3.16
C GLY A 239 -13.33 -2.23 4.44
N VAL A 240 -12.96 -3.50 4.37
CA VAL A 240 -12.23 -4.22 5.42
C VAL A 240 -10.97 -4.82 4.82
N VAL A 241 -9.80 -4.50 5.38
CA VAL A 241 -8.54 -5.03 4.87
C VAL A 241 -8.41 -6.50 5.29
N GLU A 242 -8.41 -7.39 4.31
CA GLU A 242 -8.31 -8.84 4.54
C GLU A 242 -6.87 -9.34 4.52
N PHE A 243 -5.98 -8.64 3.80
CA PHE A 243 -4.58 -9.03 3.69
C PHE A 243 -3.69 -7.85 3.33
N VAL A 244 -2.46 -7.85 3.83
CA VAL A 244 -1.43 -6.87 3.48
C VAL A 244 -0.26 -7.60 2.82
N ALA A 245 -0.03 -7.32 1.54
CA ALA A 245 0.99 -8.01 0.73
C ALA A 245 2.35 -7.28 0.76
N SER A 246 2.35 -5.97 0.98
CA SER A 246 3.54 -5.12 1.14
C SER A 246 3.12 -3.81 1.81
N GLY A 247 4.06 -2.90 2.09
CA GLY A 247 3.74 -1.58 2.63
C GLY A 247 2.64 -0.83 1.86
N SER A 248 2.58 -0.95 0.53
CA SER A 248 1.66 -0.22 -0.34
C SER A 248 0.64 -1.08 -1.11
N ARG A 249 0.52 -2.38 -0.81
CA ARG A 249 -0.40 -3.30 -1.51
C ARG A 249 -1.25 -4.10 -0.55
N LEU A 250 -2.57 -3.94 -0.65
CA LEU A 250 -3.55 -4.54 0.25
C LEU A 250 -4.63 -5.29 -0.53
N ARG A 251 -5.24 -6.32 0.09
CA ARG A 251 -6.51 -6.89 -0.35
C ARG A 251 -7.61 -6.35 0.54
N VAL A 252 -8.66 -5.80 -0.07
CA VAL A 252 -9.74 -5.16 0.67
C VAL A 252 -11.07 -5.76 0.23
N TYR A 253 -11.84 -6.23 1.20
CA TYR A 253 -13.22 -6.64 1.01
C TYR A 253 -14.12 -5.40 1.05
N ILE A 254 -14.96 -5.24 0.02
CA ILE A 254 -15.94 -4.18 -0.10
C ILE A 254 -17.33 -4.79 0.15
N PRO A 255 -17.95 -4.56 1.33
CA PRO A 255 -19.17 -5.25 1.69
C PRO A 255 -20.36 -4.92 0.78
N LYS A 256 -20.50 -3.65 0.39
CA LYS A 256 -21.66 -3.15 -0.37
C LYS A 256 -21.76 -3.83 -1.74
N GLU A 257 -20.64 -3.98 -2.44
CA GLU A 257 -20.57 -4.66 -3.72
C GLU A 257 -20.25 -6.16 -3.59
N SER A 258 -19.96 -6.65 -2.38
CA SER A 258 -19.57 -8.04 -2.10
C SER A 258 -18.39 -8.51 -2.96
N VAL A 259 -17.37 -7.65 -3.10
CA VAL A 259 -16.15 -7.93 -3.89
C VAL A 259 -14.89 -7.82 -3.06
N ILE A 260 -13.85 -8.57 -3.43
CA ILE A 260 -12.48 -8.38 -2.92
C ILE A 260 -11.63 -7.79 -4.02
N ILE A 261 -11.02 -6.65 -3.73
CA ILE A 261 -10.13 -5.93 -4.64
C ILE A 261 -8.69 -5.97 -4.17
N THR A 262 -7.76 -5.85 -5.12
CA THR A 262 -6.37 -5.46 -4.80
C THR A 262 -6.29 -3.94 -4.83
N CYS A 263 -5.93 -3.33 -3.71
CA CYS A 263 -5.70 -1.90 -3.57
C CYS A 263 -4.20 -1.61 -3.57
N LEU A 264 -3.78 -0.65 -4.38
CA LEU A 264 -2.42 -0.12 -4.49
C LEU A 264 -2.45 1.33 -4.01
N LEU A 265 -1.61 1.67 -3.03
CA LEU A 265 -1.56 3.03 -2.51
C LEU A 265 -0.96 3.98 -3.55
N GLY A 266 -1.74 4.96 -3.97
CA GLY A 266 -1.38 6.00 -4.91
C GLY A 266 -0.48 7.07 -4.28
N GLY A 267 0.26 7.76 -5.15
CA GLY A 267 1.10 8.90 -4.78
C GLY A 267 2.41 8.55 -4.07
N ILE A 268 2.72 7.27 -3.84
CA ILE A 268 3.90 6.85 -3.09
C ILE A 268 4.63 5.67 -3.72
N THR A 269 5.92 5.52 -3.38
CA THR A 269 6.74 4.34 -3.66
C THR A 269 7.19 3.74 -2.33
N ALA A 270 6.70 2.55 -2.00
CA ALA A 270 7.14 1.82 -0.81
C ALA A 270 8.23 0.80 -1.20
N PRO A 271 9.21 0.53 -0.31
CA PRO A 271 10.20 -0.53 -0.52
C PRO A 271 9.54 -1.89 -0.75
N ARG A 272 10.10 -2.64 -1.68
CA ARG A 272 9.58 -3.95 -2.10
C ARG A 272 10.30 -5.06 -1.36
N GLY A 273 9.51 -5.90 -0.70
CA GLY A 273 10.03 -7.11 -0.07
C GLY A 273 10.13 -8.28 -1.02
N ALA A 274 10.92 -9.28 -0.62
CA ALA A 274 10.93 -10.57 -1.29
C ALA A 274 9.52 -11.19 -1.23
N ARG A 275 9.07 -11.78 -2.35
CA ARG A 275 7.72 -12.34 -2.45
C ARG A 275 7.76 -13.83 -2.76
N MET A 276 6.73 -14.54 -2.30
CA MET A 276 6.56 -15.94 -2.64
C MET A 276 6.13 -16.08 -4.11
N GLY A 277 6.96 -16.68 -4.93
CA GLY A 277 6.68 -17.01 -6.32
C GLY A 277 6.00 -18.37 -6.50
N PRO A 278 5.69 -18.76 -7.75
CA PRO A 278 5.17 -20.09 -8.06
C PRO A 278 6.09 -21.20 -7.52
N GLY A 279 5.49 -22.23 -6.89
CA GLY A 279 6.24 -23.35 -6.32
C GLY A 279 6.90 -23.08 -4.96
N GLY A 280 6.53 -21.99 -4.27
CA GLY A 280 7.03 -21.72 -2.91
C GLY A 280 8.46 -21.19 -2.87
N LYS A 281 9.01 -20.73 -4.01
CA LYS A 281 10.33 -20.10 -4.07
C LYS A 281 10.21 -18.60 -3.82
N LEU A 282 11.09 -18.06 -2.99
CA LEU A 282 11.26 -16.62 -2.82
C LEU A 282 11.76 -15.99 -4.14
N VAL A 283 11.13 -14.90 -4.55
CA VAL A 283 11.44 -14.15 -5.77
C VAL A 283 11.67 -12.69 -5.39
N GLY A 284 12.80 -12.14 -5.84
CA GLY A 284 13.22 -10.77 -5.55
C GLY A 284 14.05 -10.68 -4.27
N GLU A 285 14.72 -9.55 -4.10
CA GLU A 285 15.47 -9.20 -2.89
C GLU A 285 14.61 -8.30 -2.01
N ASN A 286 14.89 -8.31 -0.71
CA ASN A 286 14.23 -7.47 0.26
C ASN A 286 14.88 -6.08 0.23
N GLU A 287 14.20 -5.07 -0.30
CA GLU A 287 14.69 -3.69 -0.26
C GLU A 287 14.75 -3.21 1.21
N PRO A 288 15.69 -2.32 1.57
CA PRO A 288 15.77 -1.78 2.93
C PRO A 288 14.43 -1.21 3.41
N PHE A 289 14.05 -1.51 4.65
CA PHE A 289 12.80 -1.09 5.29
C PHE A 289 11.51 -1.71 4.73
N ALA A 290 11.57 -2.70 3.83
CA ALA A 290 10.38 -3.32 3.27
C ALA A 290 9.57 -4.12 4.30
N ASP A 291 10.22 -4.84 5.21
CA ASP A 291 9.53 -5.60 6.27
C ASP A 291 8.93 -4.67 7.32
N GLU A 292 9.62 -3.60 7.66
CA GLU A 292 9.15 -2.55 8.57
C GLU A 292 7.94 -1.83 7.97
N ALA A 293 7.97 -1.49 6.68
CA ALA A 293 6.84 -0.92 5.96
C ALA A 293 5.64 -1.89 5.95
N LEU A 294 5.88 -3.19 5.70
CA LEU A 294 4.84 -4.21 5.77
C LEU A 294 4.25 -4.33 7.18
N LYS A 295 5.08 -4.39 8.22
CA LYS A 295 4.66 -4.47 9.62
C LYS A 295 3.87 -3.22 10.03
N PHE A 296 4.32 -2.03 9.60
CA PHE A 296 3.64 -0.77 9.83
C PHE A 296 2.24 -0.78 9.21
N THR A 297 2.12 -1.13 7.93
CA THR A 297 0.82 -1.19 7.26
C THR A 297 -0.09 -2.23 7.91
N LYS A 298 0.41 -3.43 8.24
CA LYS A 298 -0.37 -4.44 8.96
C LYS A 298 -0.92 -3.91 10.28
N LYS A 299 -0.06 -3.34 11.12
CA LYS A 299 -0.44 -2.78 12.42
C LYS A 299 -1.57 -1.74 12.31
N HIS A 300 -1.57 -0.94 11.25
CA HIS A 300 -2.55 0.14 11.07
C HIS A 300 -3.84 -0.30 10.38
N THR A 301 -3.81 -1.37 9.59
CA THR A 301 -4.90 -1.67 8.64
C THR A 301 -5.49 -3.07 8.74
N LEU A 302 -4.71 -4.08 9.12
CA LEU A 302 -5.12 -5.49 9.02
C LEU A 302 -6.41 -5.72 9.80
N GLN A 303 -7.44 -6.23 9.11
CA GLN A 303 -8.79 -6.48 9.64
C GLN A 303 -9.49 -5.27 10.27
N ARG A 304 -9.08 -4.06 9.89
CA ARG A 304 -9.75 -2.82 10.29
C ARG A 304 -10.67 -2.32 9.19
N GLU A 305 -11.67 -1.57 9.62
CA GLU A 305 -12.55 -0.83 8.73
C GLU A 305 -11.79 0.38 8.19
N VAL A 306 -11.84 0.55 6.87
CA VAL A 306 -11.11 1.56 6.12
C VAL A 306 -12.04 2.25 5.15
N LYS A 307 -11.68 3.47 4.75
CA LYS A 307 -12.27 4.12 3.58
C LYS A 307 -11.30 4.08 2.43
N ILE A 308 -11.79 3.82 1.23
CA ILE A 308 -10.98 3.74 0.02
C ILE A 308 -11.48 4.79 -0.97
N GLU A 309 -10.56 5.52 -1.54
CA GLU A 309 -10.77 6.42 -2.68
C GLU A 309 -10.01 5.84 -3.86
N VAL A 310 -10.71 5.50 -4.93
CA VAL A 310 -10.12 4.86 -6.12
C VAL A 310 -9.91 5.92 -7.20
N GLU A 311 -8.73 5.97 -7.80
CA GLU A 311 -8.40 6.89 -8.90
C GLU A 311 -8.36 6.17 -10.25
N THR A 312 -7.77 4.98 -10.31
CA THR A 312 -7.59 4.24 -11.57
C THR A 312 -7.33 2.75 -11.32
N THR A 313 -6.98 2.02 -12.38
CA THR A 313 -6.54 0.61 -12.31
C THR A 313 -5.22 0.40 -13.06
N ASP A 314 -4.41 -0.53 -12.59
CA ASP A 314 -3.24 -1.01 -13.32
C ASP A 314 -3.62 -2.04 -14.40
N LYS A 315 -2.64 -2.48 -15.19
CA LYS A 315 -2.87 -3.47 -16.26
C LYS A 315 -3.29 -4.85 -15.75
N ALA A 316 -3.03 -5.17 -14.48
CA ALA A 316 -3.39 -6.42 -13.83
C ALA A 316 -4.75 -6.35 -13.11
N GLY A 317 -5.45 -5.22 -13.18
CA GLY A 317 -6.74 -5.01 -12.51
C GLY A 317 -6.63 -4.65 -11.03
N GLY A 318 -5.46 -4.27 -10.54
CA GLY A 318 -5.28 -3.65 -9.22
C GLY A 318 -5.76 -2.21 -9.23
N PHE A 319 -6.57 -1.83 -8.24
CA PHE A 319 -7.11 -0.47 -8.10
C PHE A 319 -6.07 0.42 -7.42
N ILE A 320 -5.72 1.54 -8.05
CA ILE A 320 -4.79 2.53 -7.52
C ILE A 320 -5.61 3.65 -6.90
N GLY A 321 -5.24 4.07 -5.69
CA GLY A 321 -5.87 5.18 -4.99
C GLY A 321 -5.43 5.28 -3.54
N TYR A 322 -6.23 5.90 -2.68
CA TYR A 322 -5.87 6.15 -1.29
C TYR A 322 -6.71 5.33 -0.33
N LEU A 323 -6.08 4.89 0.75
CA LEU A 323 -6.75 4.19 1.84
C LEU A 323 -6.66 5.05 3.09
N PHE A 324 -7.78 5.17 3.79
CA PHE A 324 -7.90 5.92 5.02
C PHE A 324 -8.21 5.01 6.19
N VAL A 325 -7.43 5.14 7.26
CA VAL A 325 -7.64 4.44 8.52
C VAL A 325 -8.23 5.38 9.56
N SER A 326 -9.03 4.83 10.48
CA SER A 326 -9.60 5.61 11.58
C SER A 326 -8.52 5.98 12.60
N LYS A 327 -8.56 7.22 13.12
CA LYS A 327 -7.73 7.66 14.25
C LYS A 327 -8.41 7.32 15.57
N GLU A 328 -7.62 7.05 16.62
CA GLU A 328 -8.15 6.81 17.97
C GLU A 328 -8.93 8.02 18.51
N ALA A 329 -8.45 9.24 18.24
CA ALA A 329 -9.13 10.50 18.60
C ALA A 329 -10.35 10.83 17.71
N GLY A 330 -10.74 9.93 16.81
CA GLY A 330 -11.75 10.17 15.79
C GLY A 330 -11.20 10.79 14.50
N GLY A 331 -11.93 10.59 13.40
CA GLY A 331 -11.53 11.04 12.07
C GLY A 331 -10.74 10.00 11.27
N TRP A 332 -10.33 10.40 10.06
CA TRP A 332 -9.68 9.52 9.08
C TRP A 332 -8.32 10.08 8.69
N VAL A 333 -7.33 9.21 8.51
CA VAL A 333 -5.98 9.60 8.06
C VAL A 333 -5.58 8.80 6.84
N ASN A 334 -4.93 9.47 5.90
CA ASN A 334 -4.42 8.85 4.68
C ASN A 334 -3.23 7.94 5.03
N LEU A 335 -3.32 6.66 4.69
CA LEU A 335 -2.25 5.71 4.95
C LEU A 335 -0.99 6.02 4.13
N SER A 336 -1.12 6.56 2.91
CA SER A 336 0.02 6.97 2.10
C SER A 336 0.84 8.04 2.82
N GLU A 337 0.16 8.99 3.47
CA GLU A 337 0.79 10.05 4.28
C GLU A 337 1.51 9.47 5.49
N LEU A 338 0.87 8.56 6.23
CA LEU A 338 1.48 7.90 7.38
C LEU A 338 2.76 7.13 7.02
N LEU A 339 2.75 6.41 5.90
CA LEU A 339 3.92 5.66 5.43
C LEU A 339 5.08 6.60 5.08
N VAL A 340 4.79 7.71 4.39
CA VAL A 340 5.80 8.69 4.02
C VAL A 340 6.36 9.40 5.25
N GLU A 341 5.50 9.86 6.16
CA GLU A 341 5.89 10.58 7.39
C GLU A 341 6.80 9.73 8.31
N ASN A 342 6.60 8.41 8.31
CA ASN A 342 7.41 7.47 9.09
C ASN A 342 8.63 6.94 8.34
N GLY A 343 8.89 7.42 7.11
CA GLY A 343 10.04 7.01 6.30
C GLY A 343 9.93 5.59 5.74
N PHE A 344 8.73 5.05 5.61
CA PHE A 344 8.44 3.74 5.02
C PHE A 344 7.98 3.80 3.57
N ALA A 345 7.90 5.00 2.99
CA ALA A 345 7.70 5.24 1.57
C ALA A 345 8.27 6.61 1.18
N SER A 346 8.54 6.80 -0.11
CA SER A 346 8.81 8.11 -0.72
C SER A 346 7.60 8.58 -1.54
N VAL A 347 7.50 9.87 -1.81
CA VAL A 347 6.51 10.44 -2.73
C VAL A 347 6.83 9.96 -4.14
N HIS A 348 5.81 9.54 -4.87
CA HIS A 348 5.91 9.18 -6.30
C HIS A 348 5.40 10.34 -7.15
N PHE A 349 5.96 10.55 -8.35
CA PHE A 349 5.58 11.66 -9.24
C PHE A 349 4.08 11.72 -9.55
N SER A 350 3.37 10.58 -9.50
CA SER A 350 1.91 10.56 -9.69
C SER A 350 1.14 11.34 -8.62
N ALA A 351 1.74 11.61 -7.45
CA ALA A 351 1.16 12.46 -6.42
C ALA A 351 0.98 13.90 -6.89
N GLU A 352 1.80 14.40 -7.83
CA GLU A 352 1.82 15.81 -8.25
C GLU A 352 0.47 16.29 -8.79
N ARG A 353 -0.23 15.39 -9.50
CA ARG A 353 -1.57 15.64 -10.07
C ARG A 353 -2.70 15.22 -9.12
N GLY A 354 -2.36 14.64 -7.97
CA GLY A 354 -3.29 14.08 -7.01
C GLY A 354 -3.70 15.09 -5.93
N PRO A 355 -4.88 14.92 -5.32
CA PRO A 355 -5.42 15.85 -4.32
C PRO A 355 -4.62 15.89 -3.01
N TYR A 356 -3.70 14.95 -2.79
CA TYR A 356 -2.92 14.81 -1.56
C TYR A 356 -1.43 15.17 -1.72
N ASN A 357 -1.03 15.80 -2.83
CA ASN A 357 0.37 16.15 -3.11
C ASN A 357 1.03 16.93 -1.97
N THR A 358 0.36 17.97 -1.49
CA THR A 358 0.88 18.88 -0.47
C THR A 358 1.15 18.15 0.84
N GLN A 359 0.21 17.30 1.28
CA GLN A 359 0.34 16.51 2.50
C GLN A 359 1.48 15.49 2.37
N LEU A 360 1.54 14.76 1.25
CA LEU A 360 2.58 13.76 1.00
C LEU A 360 3.98 14.40 0.93
N SER A 361 4.11 15.53 0.23
CA SER A 361 5.38 16.26 0.11
C SER A 361 5.84 16.83 1.45
N SER A 362 4.92 17.35 2.26
CA SER A 362 5.21 17.83 3.62
C SER A 362 5.69 16.70 4.52
N ALA A 363 4.98 15.57 4.51
CA ALA A 363 5.35 14.37 5.25
C ALA A 363 6.73 13.84 4.86
N GLU A 364 7.07 13.86 3.56
CA GLU A 364 8.37 13.37 3.09
C GLU A 364 9.51 14.28 3.56
N ARG A 365 9.31 15.61 3.51
CA ARG A 365 10.29 16.57 4.02
C ARG A 365 10.57 16.31 5.51
N ALA A 366 9.51 16.16 6.31
CA ALA A 366 9.62 15.86 7.72
C ALA A 366 10.39 14.53 7.97
N ALA A 367 10.11 13.50 7.18
CA ALA A 367 10.80 12.22 7.29
C ALA A 367 12.29 12.30 6.90
N LYS A 368 12.63 13.07 5.86
CA LYS A 368 14.02 13.35 5.43
C LYS A 368 14.81 14.08 6.52
N MET A 369 14.26 15.17 7.05
CA MET A 369 14.89 15.95 8.13
C MET A 369 15.14 15.10 9.37
N ALA A 370 14.17 14.26 9.73
CA ALA A 370 14.28 13.37 10.87
C ALA A 370 15.07 12.09 10.56
N LYS A 371 15.60 11.93 9.33
CA LYS A 371 16.34 10.75 8.86
C LYS A 371 15.63 9.42 9.18
N ARG A 372 14.31 9.39 9.00
CA ARG A 372 13.46 8.23 9.33
C ARG A 372 13.54 7.17 8.23
N GLY A 373 13.57 5.90 8.62
CA GLY A 373 13.46 4.74 7.73
C GLY A 373 14.41 4.82 6.53
N ILE A 374 13.84 4.84 5.32
CA ILE A 374 14.59 4.91 4.05
C ILE A 374 15.53 6.13 3.96
N TRP A 375 15.35 7.15 4.80
CA TRP A 375 16.15 8.37 4.84
C TRP A 375 17.28 8.35 5.89
N GLN A 376 17.55 7.23 6.58
CA GLN A 376 18.62 7.16 7.60
C GLN A 376 19.99 7.58 7.07
N ASN A 377 20.29 7.23 5.82
CA ASN A 377 21.53 7.56 5.13
C ASN A 377 21.35 8.71 4.14
N TYR A 378 20.28 9.48 4.26
CA TYR A 378 20.09 10.68 3.45
C TYR A 378 21.19 11.68 3.82
N VAL A 379 22.14 11.82 2.91
CA VAL A 379 23.08 12.93 2.88
C VAL A 379 22.41 13.99 2.03
N GLU A 380 22.05 15.08 2.67
CA GLU A 380 21.68 16.30 1.97
C GLU A 380 22.89 16.64 1.10
N GLU A 381 22.82 16.45 -0.22
CA GLU A 381 23.81 17.02 -1.12
C GLU A 381 23.97 18.48 -0.71
N GLU A 382 25.20 18.98 -0.55
CA GLU A 382 25.49 20.38 -0.21
C GLU A 382 24.91 21.31 -1.29
N GLN A 383 23.60 21.50 -1.21
CA GLN A 383 22.86 22.62 -1.72
C GLN A 383 22.94 23.63 -0.58
N ILE A 384 23.50 24.79 -0.89
CA ILE A 384 23.51 25.97 -0.03
C ILE A 384 22.14 26.09 0.63
N LYS A 385 22.07 25.83 1.95
CA LYS A 385 20.83 25.82 2.73
C LYS A 385 20.07 27.13 2.56
N PRO A 386 18.75 27.07 2.33
CA PRO A 386 17.82 28.05 2.85
C PRO A 386 17.05 27.41 4.02
N SER A 387 17.11 28.05 5.18
CA SER A 387 16.36 27.69 6.39
C SER A 387 14.85 27.83 6.21
N GLU A 388 14.10 26.95 6.87
CA GLU A 388 12.66 26.67 6.74
C GLU A 388 11.66 27.75 7.24
N ASN A 389 11.95 29.03 7.09
CA ASN A 389 11.00 30.11 7.45
C ASN A 389 10.42 30.89 6.24
N GLU A 390 10.42 30.32 5.04
CA GLU A 390 10.03 31.06 3.80
C GLU A 390 8.86 30.46 3.01
N GLN A 391 7.92 29.75 3.64
CA GLN A 391 6.65 29.40 2.96
C GLN A 391 5.59 30.50 2.98
N ALA A 392 5.92 31.72 3.40
CA ALA A 392 5.01 32.87 3.30
C ALA A 392 5.68 34.25 3.15
N ASN A 393 6.99 34.37 2.96
CA ASN A 393 7.60 35.69 2.80
C ASN A 393 8.95 35.68 2.08
N ASP A 394 9.04 34.99 0.94
CA ASP A 394 10.22 35.14 0.09
C ASP A 394 10.10 36.42 -0.76
N ASN A 395 10.55 37.52 -0.17
CA ASN A 395 10.70 38.81 -0.83
C ASN A 395 12.00 38.86 -1.67
N THR A 396 12.65 37.72 -1.94
CA THR A 396 13.84 37.68 -2.80
C THR A 396 13.46 37.84 -4.27
N GLU A 397 14.25 38.63 -4.98
CA GLU A 397 14.10 38.84 -6.41
C GLU A 397 14.38 37.55 -7.18
N ARG A 398 13.73 37.37 -8.35
CA ARG A 398 14.01 36.26 -9.27
C ARG A 398 15.50 36.24 -9.61
N LYS A 399 16.20 35.19 -9.15
CA LYS A 399 17.59 34.95 -9.53
C LYS A 399 17.64 34.32 -10.91
N VAL A 400 18.32 35.00 -11.83
CA VAL A 400 18.57 34.50 -13.19
C VAL A 400 20.04 34.12 -13.29
N ASN A 401 20.31 32.82 -13.37
CA ASN A 401 21.63 32.26 -13.58
C ASN A 401 21.60 31.34 -14.81
N TYR A 402 21.85 31.96 -15.96
CA TYR A 402 21.82 31.25 -17.23
C TYR A 402 23.00 30.30 -17.38
N ARG A 403 22.69 29.07 -17.79
CA ARG A 403 23.66 28.10 -18.28
C ARG A 403 23.43 27.90 -19.76
N LYS A 404 24.52 27.89 -20.53
CA LYS A 404 24.45 27.65 -21.96
C LYS A 404 24.27 26.16 -22.22
N VAL A 405 23.21 25.78 -22.92
CA VAL A 405 22.86 24.39 -23.20
C VAL A 405 22.50 24.19 -24.66
N ALA A 406 22.65 22.95 -25.15
CA ALA A 406 22.10 22.50 -26.42
C ALA A 406 20.94 21.54 -26.11
N VAL A 407 19.75 21.79 -26.68
CA VAL A 407 18.64 20.84 -26.58
C VAL A 407 18.96 19.63 -27.47
N SER A 408 18.90 18.43 -26.90
CA SER A 408 19.26 17.19 -27.58
C SER A 408 18.06 16.30 -27.88
N GLU A 409 16.97 16.44 -27.12
CA GLU A 409 15.74 15.67 -27.32
C GLU A 409 14.53 16.43 -26.78
N VAL A 410 13.39 16.34 -27.46
CA VAL A 410 12.08 16.78 -26.93
C VAL A 410 11.18 15.57 -26.75
N SER A 411 10.63 15.41 -25.54
CA SER A 411 9.75 14.28 -25.23
C SER A 411 8.39 14.43 -25.92
N PRO A 412 7.85 13.37 -26.53
CA PRO A 412 6.53 13.42 -27.18
C PRO A 412 5.42 13.89 -26.23
N ASN A 413 4.46 14.64 -26.77
CA ASN A 413 3.22 15.07 -26.09
C ASN A 413 3.45 15.83 -24.77
N SER A 414 4.60 16.47 -24.60
CA SER A 414 4.94 17.20 -23.37
C SER A 414 5.94 18.32 -23.65
N PHE A 415 6.10 19.22 -22.69
CA PHE A 415 7.20 20.20 -22.66
C PHE A 415 8.42 19.70 -21.86
N ARG A 416 8.59 18.37 -21.76
CA ARG A 416 9.82 17.78 -21.23
C ARG A 416 10.84 17.66 -22.34
N PHE A 417 12.10 17.92 -22.02
CA PHE A 417 13.19 17.85 -22.97
C PHE A 417 14.48 17.47 -22.26
N ALA A 418 15.45 16.99 -23.02
CA ALA A 418 16.80 16.80 -22.54
C ALA A 418 17.73 17.85 -23.15
N ALA A 419 18.72 18.28 -22.37
CA ALA A 419 19.73 19.20 -22.84
C ALA A 419 21.12 18.83 -22.30
N GLN A 420 22.13 19.14 -23.11
CA GLN A 420 23.54 18.97 -22.82
C GLN A 420 24.13 20.32 -22.41
N ASN A 421 25.01 20.33 -21.41
CA ASN A 421 25.76 21.54 -21.08
C ASN A 421 26.83 21.80 -22.15
N PHE A 422 26.98 23.05 -22.59
CA PHE A 422 28.00 23.41 -23.58
C PHE A 422 29.42 23.12 -23.09
N ASP A 423 29.67 23.24 -21.78
CA ASP A 423 30.99 22.95 -21.19
C ASP A 423 31.39 21.46 -21.35
N ASP A 424 30.40 20.58 -21.53
CA ASP A 424 30.59 19.14 -21.66
C ASP A 424 30.78 18.68 -23.12
N ALA A 425 30.72 19.59 -24.11
CA ALA A 425 30.80 19.26 -25.53
C ALA A 425 32.08 18.48 -25.88
N GLY A 426 33.24 18.92 -25.39
CA GLY A 426 34.51 18.21 -25.59
C GLY A 426 34.54 16.83 -24.93
N THR A 427 33.83 16.65 -23.80
CA THR A 427 33.68 15.35 -23.14
C THR A 427 32.81 14.40 -23.97
N ILE A 428 31.73 14.90 -24.57
CA ILE A 428 30.86 14.13 -25.47
C ILE A 428 31.63 13.69 -26.71
N GLU A 429 32.36 14.60 -27.37
CA GLU A 429 33.17 14.28 -28.55
C GLU A 429 34.23 13.22 -28.25
N LYS A 430 34.92 13.37 -27.11
CA LYS A 430 35.88 12.36 -26.64
C LYS A 430 35.20 11.03 -26.35
N MET A 431 34.06 11.03 -25.65
CA MET A 431 33.28 9.82 -25.36
C MET A 431 32.89 9.08 -26.64
N MET A 432 32.34 9.78 -27.63
CA MET A 432 31.99 9.21 -28.94
C MET A 432 33.19 8.62 -29.66
N LYS A 433 34.36 9.25 -29.56
CA LYS A 433 35.60 8.75 -30.18
C LYS A 433 36.08 7.48 -29.48
N ASP A 434 36.13 7.48 -28.15
CA ASP A 434 36.65 6.38 -27.35
C ASP A 434 35.72 5.15 -27.39
N LEU A 435 34.40 5.36 -27.47
CA LEU A 435 33.42 4.27 -27.62
C LEU A 435 33.55 3.50 -28.94
N LYS A 436 34.24 4.04 -29.96
CA LYS A 436 34.52 3.30 -31.21
C LYS A 436 35.38 2.05 -30.99
N GLU A 437 36.10 1.98 -29.87
CA GLU A 437 36.90 0.82 -29.49
C GLU A 437 36.05 -0.38 -29.04
N ILE A 438 34.74 -0.20 -28.83
CA ILE A 438 33.85 -1.30 -28.48
C ILE A 438 33.68 -2.23 -29.69
N ASP A 439 34.10 -3.48 -29.51
CA ASP A 439 33.97 -4.53 -30.51
C ASP A 439 32.49 -4.89 -30.73
N SER A 440 32.00 -4.77 -31.97
CA SER A 440 30.64 -5.16 -32.35
C SER A 440 30.36 -6.65 -32.13
N SER A 441 31.37 -7.52 -32.08
CA SER A 441 31.19 -8.93 -31.74
C SER A 441 30.69 -9.15 -30.30
N SER A 442 30.82 -8.14 -29.43
CA SER A 442 30.36 -8.17 -28.03
C SER A 442 28.84 -7.95 -27.86
N GLN A 443 28.11 -7.67 -28.93
CA GLN A 443 26.66 -7.54 -28.87
C GLN A 443 26.00 -8.89 -28.54
N GLY A 444 25.10 -8.90 -27.57
CA GLY A 444 24.34 -10.10 -27.18
C GLY A 444 25.15 -11.16 -26.43
N THR A 445 26.42 -10.91 -26.08
CA THR A 445 27.24 -11.86 -25.29
C THR A 445 26.74 -11.99 -23.85
N THR A 446 26.09 -10.95 -23.33
CA THR A 446 25.52 -10.93 -21.98
C THR A 446 24.11 -10.34 -22.01
N ARG A 447 23.21 -10.94 -21.23
CA ARG A 447 21.87 -10.39 -21.04
C ARG A 447 21.92 -9.29 -19.97
N PRO A 448 21.58 -8.03 -20.30
CA PRO A 448 21.69 -6.93 -19.36
C PRO A 448 20.59 -7.00 -18.29
N LYS A 449 20.77 -6.23 -17.22
CA LYS A 449 19.82 -6.08 -16.11
C LYS A 449 19.18 -4.70 -16.13
N LYS A 450 18.03 -4.57 -15.46
CA LYS A 450 17.42 -3.25 -15.20
C LYS A 450 18.41 -2.35 -14.45
N ASN A 451 18.48 -1.09 -14.85
CA ASN A 451 19.37 -0.03 -14.39
C ASN A 451 20.86 -0.21 -14.77
N GLU A 452 21.21 -1.25 -15.52
CA GLU A 452 22.58 -1.46 -15.97
C GLU A 452 22.96 -0.45 -17.07
N MET A 453 24.18 0.08 -17.00
CA MET A 453 24.76 0.90 -18.06
C MET A 453 25.37 -0.01 -19.13
N VAL A 454 25.01 0.25 -20.38
CA VAL A 454 25.32 -0.58 -21.54
C VAL A 454 25.75 0.27 -22.72
N ALA A 455 26.39 -0.37 -23.70
CA ALA A 455 26.72 0.24 -24.97
C ALA A 455 25.71 -0.19 -26.03
N VAL A 456 25.23 0.77 -26.82
CA VAL A 456 24.24 0.54 -27.88
C VAL A 456 24.65 1.29 -29.13
N GLN A 457 24.46 0.68 -30.30
CA GLN A 457 24.67 1.37 -31.57
C GLN A 457 23.41 2.11 -32.02
N PHE A 458 23.56 3.41 -32.27
CA PHE A 458 22.57 4.26 -32.92
C PHE A 458 23.23 4.92 -34.13
N SER A 459 22.62 4.79 -35.32
CA SER A 459 23.19 5.27 -36.59
C SER A 459 24.64 4.83 -36.83
N SER A 460 24.96 3.58 -36.51
CA SER A 460 26.30 2.97 -36.61
C SER A 460 27.38 3.61 -35.72
N GLN A 461 26.99 4.35 -34.68
CA GLN A 461 27.89 4.88 -33.66
C GLN A 461 27.52 4.35 -32.28
N TRP A 462 28.52 4.07 -31.46
CA TRP A 462 28.32 3.58 -30.10
C TRP A 462 27.96 4.72 -29.15
N HIS A 463 26.94 4.47 -28.34
CA HIS A 463 26.44 5.39 -27.34
C HIS A 463 26.31 4.68 -25.99
N ARG A 464 26.41 5.44 -24.90
CA ARG A 464 26.08 4.94 -23.57
C ARG A 464 24.59 5.01 -23.36
N ALA A 465 24.03 3.92 -22.85
CA ALA A 465 22.62 3.85 -22.49
C ALA A 465 22.44 3.19 -21.13
N ARG A 466 21.30 3.43 -20.50
CA ARG A 466 20.86 2.73 -19.29
C ARG A 466 19.62 1.93 -19.61
N VAL A 467 19.58 0.67 -19.18
CA VAL A 467 18.40 -0.19 -19.35
C VAL A 467 17.33 0.20 -18.34
N GLU A 468 16.17 0.68 -18.79
CA GLU A 468 15.06 1.07 -17.92
C GLU A 468 14.10 -0.10 -17.66
N ALA A 469 13.90 -0.97 -18.65
CA ALA A 469 13.09 -2.19 -18.52
C ALA A 469 13.49 -3.27 -19.53
N ILE A 470 13.13 -4.52 -19.23
CA ILE A 470 13.31 -5.66 -20.14
C ILE A 470 11.99 -6.43 -20.22
N LYS A 471 11.47 -6.63 -21.42
CA LYS A 471 10.23 -7.36 -21.74
C LYS A 471 10.54 -8.43 -22.78
N GLY A 472 10.77 -9.66 -22.32
CA GLY A 472 11.24 -10.76 -23.18
C GLY A 472 12.63 -10.44 -23.73
N ASP A 473 12.74 -10.34 -25.05
CA ASP A 473 13.99 -10.02 -25.78
C ASP A 473 14.07 -8.56 -26.22
N ILE A 474 13.16 -7.70 -25.75
CA ILE A 474 13.16 -6.26 -25.99
C ILE A 474 13.56 -5.54 -24.71
N ALA A 475 14.55 -4.65 -24.82
CA ALA A 475 14.98 -3.74 -23.76
C ALA A 475 14.52 -2.32 -24.08
N GLU A 476 13.93 -1.65 -23.10
CA GLU A 476 13.68 -0.21 -23.12
C GLU A 476 14.93 0.47 -22.55
N ILE A 477 15.56 1.34 -23.34
CA ILE A 477 16.82 2.00 -23.01
C ILE A 477 16.66 3.53 -23.02
N TYR A 478 17.49 4.19 -22.22
CA TYR A 478 17.65 5.64 -22.17
C TYR A 478 19.09 6.02 -22.49
N TYR A 479 19.31 6.81 -23.55
CA TYR A 479 20.64 7.27 -23.95
C TYR A 479 21.09 8.38 -22.99
N ILE A 480 21.98 8.05 -22.05
CA ILE A 480 22.30 8.92 -20.90
C ILE A 480 23.00 10.24 -21.29
N ASP A 481 23.53 10.29 -22.50
CA ASP A 481 24.26 11.45 -23.02
C ASP A 481 23.42 12.34 -23.94
N TYR A 482 22.20 11.92 -24.31
CA TYR A 482 21.33 12.63 -25.28
C TYR A 482 19.89 12.76 -24.81
N GLY A 483 19.42 11.87 -23.94
CA GLY A 483 18.10 11.92 -23.31
C GLY A 483 16.96 11.24 -24.09
N ASN A 484 17.20 10.80 -25.32
CA ASN A 484 16.23 10.02 -26.08
C ASN A 484 16.12 8.58 -25.56
N ARG A 485 14.99 7.93 -25.87
CA ARG A 485 14.68 6.55 -25.48
C ARG A 485 14.41 5.69 -26.70
N GLU A 486 14.70 4.41 -26.60
CA GLU A 486 14.46 3.45 -27.68
C GLU A 486 14.08 2.08 -27.12
N SER A 487 13.31 1.31 -27.89
CA SER A 487 13.06 -0.11 -27.64
C SER A 487 13.89 -0.93 -28.62
N ILE A 488 14.89 -1.65 -28.13
CA ILE A 488 15.81 -2.43 -28.96
C ILE A 488 15.83 -3.89 -28.54
N SER A 489 16.26 -4.77 -29.45
CA SER A 489 16.52 -6.17 -29.07
C SER A 489 17.69 -6.24 -28.10
N VAL A 490 17.59 -7.10 -27.09
CA VAL A 490 18.68 -7.43 -26.17
C VAL A 490 19.94 -7.89 -26.91
N SER A 491 19.77 -8.52 -28.08
CA SER A 491 20.89 -8.95 -28.94
C SER A 491 21.73 -7.80 -29.49
N LYS A 492 21.22 -6.56 -29.52
CA LYS A 492 21.94 -5.36 -29.99
C LYS A 492 22.70 -4.62 -28.89
N ILE A 493 22.63 -5.13 -27.65
CA ILE A 493 23.26 -4.51 -26.48
C ILE A 493 24.63 -5.14 -26.25
N ALA A 494 25.64 -4.29 -26.05
CA ALA A 494 26.99 -4.70 -25.64
C ALA A 494 27.29 -4.28 -24.19
N PRO A 495 28.13 -5.02 -23.46
CA PRO A 495 28.65 -4.58 -22.16
C PRO A 495 29.36 -3.23 -22.28
N LEU A 496 29.17 -2.34 -21.31
CA LEU A 496 29.91 -1.07 -21.26
C LEU A 496 31.17 -1.21 -20.38
N PRO A 497 32.38 -1.03 -20.93
CA PRO A 497 33.61 -1.06 -20.13
C PRO A 497 33.59 -0.08 -18.95
N ALA A 498 34.14 -0.48 -17.79
CA ALA A 498 34.07 0.28 -16.54
C ALA A 498 34.61 1.73 -16.64
N ARG A 499 35.62 1.96 -17.50
CA ARG A 499 36.17 3.31 -17.75
C ARG A 499 35.12 4.30 -18.27
N PHE A 500 34.13 3.82 -19.02
CA PHE A 500 33.04 4.64 -19.55
C PHE A 500 31.88 4.78 -18.56
N GLN A 501 31.82 3.95 -17.52
CA GLN A 501 30.83 4.06 -16.44
C GLN A 501 31.22 5.14 -15.41
N ALA A 502 32.52 5.46 -15.31
CA ALA A 502 33.03 6.44 -14.36
C ALA A 502 32.64 7.90 -14.69
N VAL A 503 32.33 8.19 -15.96
CA VAL A 503 31.85 9.51 -16.39
C VAL A 503 30.35 9.60 -16.15
N GLY A 504 29.86 10.67 -15.52
CA GLY A 504 28.42 10.86 -15.31
C GLY A 504 27.63 11.02 -16.62
N PRO A 505 26.29 10.95 -16.59
CA PRO A 505 25.43 11.29 -17.73
C PRO A 505 25.69 12.71 -18.25
N LEU A 506 25.78 12.88 -19.57
CA LEU A 506 26.09 14.17 -20.20
C LEU A 506 24.85 14.93 -20.70
N ALA A 507 23.66 14.32 -20.62
CA ALA A 507 22.38 14.99 -20.79
C ALA A 507 21.57 14.99 -19.50
N ARG A 508 20.80 16.07 -19.29
CA ARG A 508 19.85 16.20 -18.18
C ARG A 508 18.46 16.48 -18.73
N GLU A 509 17.46 15.87 -18.10
CA GLU A 509 16.05 16.14 -18.40
C GLU A 509 15.54 17.35 -17.63
N TYR A 510 14.69 18.14 -18.30
CA TYR A 510 14.09 19.37 -17.85
C TYR A 510 12.63 19.43 -18.26
N VAL A 511 11.91 20.39 -17.68
CA VAL A 511 10.56 20.78 -18.11
C VAL A 511 10.49 22.29 -18.21
N LEU A 512 9.73 22.83 -19.18
CA LEU A 512 9.51 24.28 -19.24
C LEU A 512 8.72 24.75 -18.00
N ALA A 513 9.18 25.85 -17.39
CA ALA A 513 8.52 26.48 -16.26
C ALA A 513 7.24 27.21 -16.67
N LEU A 514 6.23 27.19 -15.80
CA LEU A 514 4.99 27.97 -15.90
C LEU A 514 4.12 27.69 -17.14
N VAL A 515 4.35 26.59 -17.86
CA VAL A 515 3.58 26.21 -19.04
C VAL A 515 3.18 24.74 -19.00
N THR A 516 1.96 24.45 -19.46
CA THR A 516 1.46 23.09 -19.64
C THR A 516 0.87 22.88 -21.02
N VAL A 517 0.95 21.64 -21.52
CA VAL A 517 0.24 21.23 -22.72
C VAL A 517 -1.27 21.14 -22.47
N PRO A 518 -2.11 21.32 -23.50
CA PRO A 518 -3.55 21.04 -23.41
C PRO A 518 -3.82 19.57 -23.06
N ASN A 519 -4.96 19.29 -22.42
CA ASN A 519 -5.36 17.92 -22.04
C ASN A 519 -5.88 17.08 -23.23
N ASP A 520 -6.11 17.71 -24.37
CA ASP A 520 -6.56 17.04 -25.59
C ASP A 520 -5.39 16.37 -26.34
N ASP A 521 -5.61 15.16 -26.86
CA ASP A 521 -4.56 14.36 -27.51
C ASP A 521 -4.06 14.98 -28.82
N TYR A 522 -4.94 15.63 -29.60
CA TYR A 522 -4.53 16.30 -30.83
C TYR A 522 -3.73 17.56 -30.50
N TYR A 523 -4.26 18.43 -29.65
CA TYR A 523 -3.60 19.69 -29.33
C TYR A 523 -2.31 19.53 -28.51
N SER A 524 -2.19 18.49 -27.67
CA SER A 524 -0.94 18.20 -26.97
C SER A 524 0.18 17.75 -27.91
N LYS A 525 -0.14 17.05 -29.00
CA LYS A 525 0.82 16.70 -30.07
C LYS A 525 1.26 17.95 -30.83
N GLU A 526 0.32 18.79 -31.25
CA GLU A 526 0.63 20.06 -31.93
C GLU A 526 1.50 20.96 -31.06
N ALA A 527 1.20 21.06 -29.76
CA ALA A 527 2.00 21.82 -28.80
C ALA A 527 3.43 21.29 -28.67
N ALA A 528 3.60 19.97 -28.57
CA ALA A 528 4.91 19.34 -28.49
C ALA A 528 5.70 19.51 -29.80
N SER A 529 5.05 19.44 -30.96
CA SER A 529 5.67 19.70 -32.26
C SER A 529 6.16 21.14 -32.36
N ALA A 530 5.33 22.13 -32.00
CA ALA A 530 5.72 23.53 -31.96
C ALA A 530 6.90 23.78 -31.00
N PHE A 531 6.89 23.13 -29.83
CA PHE A 531 8.03 23.21 -28.91
C PHE A 531 9.29 22.60 -29.52
N SER A 532 9.18 21.45 -30.19
CA SER A 532 10.31 20.81 -30.89
C SER A 532 10.91 21.76 -31.95
N GLU A 533 10.08 22.37 -32.80
CA GLU A 533 10.56 23.33 -33.80
C GLU A 533 11.29 24.51 -33.15
N LEU A 534 10.75 25.07 -32.07
CA LEU A 534 11.38 26.17 -31.34
C LEU A 534 12.67 25.73 -30.64
N ALA A 535 12.68 24.55 -30.01
CA ALA A 535 13.82 24.01 -29.27
C ALA A 535 14.99 23.61 -30.17
N PHE A 536 14.74 23.33 -31.45
CA PHE A 536 15.79 23.06 -32.45
C PHE A 536 16.04 24.24 -33.40
N SER A 537 15.38 25.38 -33.21
CA SER A 537 15.58 26.59 -34.03
C SER A 537 16.93 27.27 -33.83
N ASN A 538 17.63 26.96 -32.72
CA ASN A 538 18.93 27.52 -32.38
C ASN A 538 19.88 26.40 -31.96
N GLN A 539 21.18 26.59 -32.20
CA GLN A 539 22.21 25.64 -31.76
C GLN A 539 22.42 25.65 -30.24
N SER A 540 22.13 26.78 -29.59
CA SER A 540 22.28 26.95 -28.14
C SER A 540 21.17 27.80 -27.54
N PHE A 541 20.95 27.57 -26.25
CA PHE A 541 19.99 28.28 -25.43
C PHE A 541 20.61 28.64 -24.09
N LEU A 542 20.06 29.68 -23.48
CA LEU A 542 20.33 30.08 -22.10
C LEU A 542 19.21 29.52 -21.22
N LEU A 543 19.57 28.57 -20.36
CA LEU A 543 18.66 27.89 -19.44
C LEU A 543 18.80 28.48 -18.05
N ASN A 544 17.68 28.94 -17.46
CA ASN A 544 17.61 29.33 -16.06
C ASN A 544 16.74 28.33 -15.28
N SER A 545 17.25 27.82 -14.16
CA SER A 545 16.44 26.98 -13.26
C SER A 545 15.54 27.84 -12.40
N GLU A 546 14.22 27.67 -12.55
CA GLU A 546 13.23 28.47 -11.83
C GLU A 546 12.81 27.79 -10.52
N TYR A 547 12.43 26.51 -10.57
CA TYR A 547 11.98 25.74 -9.41
C TYR A 547 12.11 24.24 -9.65
N LYS A 548 12.02 23.42 -8.59
CA LYS A 548 11.93 21.96 -8.72
C LYS A 548 10.51 21.55 -9.10
N ASN A 549 10.39 20.68 -10.10
CA ASN A 549 9.16 20.00 -10.50
C ASN A 549 9.37 18.48 -10.37
N GLY A 550 9.02 17.93 -9.20
CA GLY A 550 9.39 16.57 -8.82
C GLY A 550 10.91 16.40 -8.80
N ASN A 551 11.42 15.43 -9.58
CA ASN A 551 12.85 15.19 -9.75
C ASN A 551 13.50 16.03 -10.87
N LEU A 552 12.71 16.80 -11.62
CA LEU A 552 13.19 17.62 -12.73
C LEU A 552 13.31 19.09 -12.30
N ASP A 553 14.20 19.82 -12.96
CA ASP A 553 14.21 21.28 -12.86
C ASP A 553 13.17 21.84 -13.85
N ALA A 554 12.27 22.68 -13.36
CA ALA A 554 11.44 23.55 -14.17
C ALA A 554 12.25 24.78 -14.55
N VAL A 555 12.39 25.03 -15.86
CA VAL A 555 13.34 25.99 -16.38
C VAL A 555 12.70 26.99 -17.34
N THR A 556 13.21 28.21 -17.34
CA THR A 556 13.00 29.13 -18.45
C THR A 556 14.10 28.90 -19.47
N LEU A 557 13.72 28.64 -20.72
CA LEU A 557 14.61 28.43 -21.84
C LEU A 557 14.55 29.66 -22.76
N VAL A 558 15.71 30.26 -23.02
CA VAL A 558 15.81 31.51 -23.76
C VAL A 558 16.78 31.35 -24.92
N THR A 559 16.50 31.93 -26.09
CA THR A 559 17.42 31.90 -27.23
C THR A 559 18.76 32.54 -26.88
N ASP A 560 19.86 31.91 -27.30
CA ASP A 560 21.22 32.44 -27.16
C ASP A 560 21.53 33.41 -28.32
N ASP A 561 20.64 34.39 -28.51
CA ASP A 561 20.77 35.49 -29.47
C ASP A 561 20.57 36.83 -28.75
N GLU A 562 20.83 37.94 -29.43
CA GLU A 562 20.65 39.28 -28.85
C GLU A 562 19.21 39.54 -28.38
N LYS A 563 18.23 38.85 -28.98
CA LYS A 563 16.80 39.04 -28.69
C LYS A 563 16.37 38.34 -27.41
N LYS A 564 17.09 37.29 -26.98
CA LYS A 564 16.80 36.52 -25.76
C LYS A 564 15.31 36.17 -25.62
N ARG A 565 14.76 35.53 -26.66
CA ARG A 565 13.36 35.12 -26.71
C ARG A 565 13.10 33.96 -25.76
N ASP A 566 12.12 34.12 -24.90
CA ASP A 566 11.64 33.09 -23.98
C ASP A 566 10.74 32.10 -24.73
N ILE A 567 11.17 30.84 -24.81
CA ILE A 567 10.47 29.79 -25.55
C ILE A 567 9.13 29.43 -24.90
N GLY A 568 9.05 29.41 -23.57
CA GLY A 568 7.79 29.15 -22.87
C GLY A 568 6.77 30.26 -23.14
N LYS A 569 7.21 31.52 -23.07
CA LYS A 569 6.36 32.66 -23.43
C LYS A 569 5.94 32.65 -24.90
N GLN A 570 6.83 32.30 -25.82
CA GLN A 570 6.53 32.21 -27.25
C GLN A 570 5.43 31.17 -27.52
N LEU A 571 5.50 29.99 -26.89
CA LEU A 571 4.46 28.96 -27.00
C LEU A 571 3.09 29.45 -26.52
N LEU A 572 3.05 30.27 -25.47
CA LEU A 572 1.81 30.91 -24.99
C LEU A 572 1.30 31.95 -25.99
N SER A 573 2.18 32.85 -26.46
CA SER A 573 1.84 33.90 -27.43
C SER A 573 1.34 33.35 -28.78
N ASP A 574 1.82 32.17 -29.17
CA ASP A 574 1.38 31.48 -30.37
C ASP A 574 0.14 30.61 -30.11
N GLY A 575 -0.28 30.44 -28.85
CA GLY A 575 -1.47 29.67 -28.51
C GLY A 575 -1.28 28.16 -28.61
N PHE A 576 -0.08 27.65 -28.31
CA PHE A 576 0.21 26.21 -28.21
C PHE A 576 0.24 25.70 -26.77
N ALA A 577 0.38 26.59 -25.79
CA ALA A 577 0.48 26.26 -24.37
C ALA A 577 -0.59 26.95 -23.52
N LEU A 578 -0.77 26.43 -22.31
CA LEU A 578 -1.56 27.04 -21.24
C LEU A 578 -0.63 27.48 -20.10
N VAL A 579 -0.98 28.55 -19.38
CA VAL A 579 -0.19 28.97 -18.21
C VAL A 579 -0.41 28.01 -17.04
N GLU A 580 0.68 27.59 -16.41
CA GLU A 580 0.65 26.91 -15.12
C GLU A 580 0.79 27.93 -13.98
N PRO A 581 -0.25 28.14 -13.15
CA PRO A 581 -0.22 29.19 -12.14
C PRO A 581 0.74 28.87 -10.99
N ARG A 582 1.47 29.89 -10.55
CA ARG A 582 2.38 29.84 -9.39
C ARG A 582 2.16 31.05 -8.48
N ARG A 583 2.42 30.89 -7.19
CA ARG A 583 2.10 31.90 -6.14
C ARG A 583 3.33 32.55 -5.53
N GLU A 584 4.53 32.08 -5.87
CA GLU A 584 5.78 32.60 -5.36
C GLU A 584 5.99 34.04 -5.83
N SER A 585 6.21 34.97 -4.88
CA SER A 585 6.39 36.40 -5.15
C SER A 585 7.50 36.66 -6.18
N ARG A 586 8.62 35.94 -6.10
CA ARG A 586 9.74 36.06 -7.06
C ARG A 586 9.34 35.75 -8.51
N LEU A 587 8.32 34.91 -8.73
CA LEU A 587 7.85 34.54 -10.07
C LEU A 587 6.67 35.39 -10.54
N LYS A 588 6.11 36.25 -9.68
CA LYS A 588 4.89 37.03 -9.97
C LYS A 588 4.98 37.78 -11.30
N SER A 589 6.06 38.52 -11.54
CA SER A 589 6.25 39.26 -12.80
C SER A 589 6.32 38.34 -14.02
N LEU A 590 6.94 37.16 -13.90
CA LEU A 590 7.04 36.20 -14.99
C LEU A 590 5.67 35.55 -15.29
N VAL A 591 4.94 35.16 -14.23
CA VAL A 591 3.57 34.63 -14.33
C VAL A 591 2.63 35.65 -14.98
N GLU A 592 2.70 36.93 -14.58
CA GLU A 592 1.92 38.01 -15.20
C GLU A 592 2.21 38.14 -16.69
N GLN A 593 3.49 38.15 -17.10
CA GLN A 593 3.87 38.20 -18.52
C GLN A 593 3.37 37.00 -19.32
N TYR A 594 3.42 35.81 -18.74
CA TYR A 594 2.94 34.57 -19.37
C TYR A 594 1.41 34.59 -19.50
N THR A 595 0.72 35.06 -18.46
CA THR A 595 -0.75 35.20 -18.44
C THR A 595 -1.20 36.20 -19.49
N THR A 596 -0.50 37.32 -19.66
CA THR A 596 -0.79 38.28 -20.73
C THR A 596 -0.60 37.65 -22.12
N ALA A 597 0.49 36.91 -22.33
CA ALA A 597 0.75 36.22 -23.60
C ALA A 597 -0.35 35.20 -23.97
N GLU A 598 -0.79 34.40 -23.00
CA GLU A 598 -1.91 33.46 -23.19
C GLU A 598 -3.23 34.19 -23.48
N GLN A 599 -3.54 35.26 -22.75
CA GLN A 599 -4.75 36.06 -22.98
C GLN A 599 -4.77 36.70 -24.37
N GLU A 600 -3.63 37.17 -24.88
CA GLU A 600 -3.51 37.69 -26.23
C GLU A 600 -3.74 36.61 -27.30
N ALA A 601 -3.15 35.42 -27.13
CA ALA A 601 -3.38 34.28 -28.02
C ALA A 601 -4.84 33.84 -28.02
N ARG A 602 -5.48 33.83 -26.83
CA ARG A 602 -6.88 33.51 -26.66
C ARG A 602 -7.80 34.53 -27.34
N LYS A 603 -7.59 35.83 -27.11
CA LYS A 603 -8.34 36.90 -27.79
C LYS A 603 -8.16 36.84 -29.32
N GLY A 604 -6.96 36.49 -29.77
CA GLY A 604 -6.63 36.31 -31.18
C GLY A 604 -7.08 34.99 -31.79
N ARG A 605 -7.72 34.09 -31.01
CA ARG A 605 -8.15 32.74 -31.45
C ARG A 605 -7.03 31.95 -32.14
N LYS A 606 -5.81 32.04 -31.61
CA LYS A 606 -4.65 31.32 -32.17
C LYS A 606 -4.66 29.85 -31.75
N ASN A 607 -4.39 28.95 -32.70
CA ASN A 607 -4.12 27.52 -32.48
C ASN A 607 -5.13 26.85 -31.53
N ILE A 608 -4.75 26.49 -30.30
CA ILE A 608 -5.64 25.80 -29.35
C ILE A 608 -6.93 26.59 -29.04
N TRP A 609 -6.91 27.91 -29.28
CA TRP A 609 -8.02 28.84 -29.06
C TRP A 609 -8.91 29.07 -30.29
N GLN A 610 -8.65 28.40 -31.41
CA GLN A 610 -9.35 28.66 -32.69
C GLN A 610 -10.87 28.47 -32.62
N TYR A 611 -11.35 27.60 -31.72
CA TYR A 611 -12.78 27.32 -31.52
C TYR A 611 -13.35 27.93 -30.23
N GLY A 612 -12.62 28.85 -29.59
CA GLY A 612 -13.02 29.48 -28.33
C GLY A 612 -12.34 28.86 -27.09
N ASP A 613 -12.80 29.24 -25.90
CA ASP A 613 -12.23 28.76 -24.64
C ASP A 613 -12.72 27.35 -24.29
N PHE A 614 -11.83 26.38 -24.38
CA PHE A 614 -12.08 25.00 -23.98
C PHE A 614 -11.73 24.71 -22.51
N THR A 615 -11.15 25.68 -21.79
CA THR A 615 -10.77 25.53 -20.37
C THR A 615 -11.94 25.76 -19.42
N GLY A 616 -13.08 26.24 -19.92
CA GLY A 616 -14.30 26.48 -19.13
C GLY A 616 -14.21 27.69 -18.22
N SER A 617 -13.37 28.68 -18.55
CA SER A 617 -13.19 29.92 -17.78
C SER A 617 -14.04 31.08 -18.29
N GLU A 618 -14.97 30.82 -19.21
CA GLU A 618 -16.06 31.73 -19.59
C GLU A 618 -17.27 31.48 -18.68
N LEU A 619 -17.58 32.48 -17.85
CA LEU A 619 -18.90 32.69 -17.25
C LEU A 619 -19.67 33.69 -18.09
#